data_AF-A0A0N4YC02-F1
#
_entry.id   AF-A0A0N4YC02-F1
#
_cell.length_a   1.000
_cell.length_b   1.000
_cell.length_c   1.000
_cell.angle_alpha   90.00
_cell.angle_beta   90.00
_cell.angle_gamma   90.00
#
_symmetry.space_group_name_H-M   'P 1'
#
loop_
_entity.id
_entity.type
_entity.pdbx_description
1 polymer ?
#
loop_
_entity_poly.entity_id
_entity_poly.type
_entity_poly.pdbx_seq_one_letter_code
_entity_poly.pdbx_strand_id
1 'polypeptide(L)'
;MLTAIFCYLFDEERFLEHNRTFSSEAYHRRFCAGRNEYDTLTKIEQNFKVNLTDWKMLAVVRDPLERFVSGFADKCLIIVIVQNLKCFMERQYARMMKKASTPSLPANFDDDHFFPQNWRCEFNTRLRDFEIIRFDTERTAGFLTELVAAFNESKVPSDELSFIKASVDEKRTPHSTKDSKEHTLARQQILSNEQLLDLLIKMYFYDFVLFGFPFPGFGKTIE
;
A
#
# COMPACT_ATOMS: atom_id res chain seq x y z
N MET A 1 -6.28 -7.68 -1.12
CA MET A 1 -7.52 -6.98 -1.52
C MET A 1 -7.39 -6.37 -2.91
N LEU A 2 -6.60 -5.31 -3.14
CA LEU A 2 -6.46 -4.71 -4.49
C LEU A 2 -6.11 -5.71 -5.59
N THR A 3 -5.12 -6.57 -5.37
CA THR A 3 -4.77 -7.63 -6.34
C THR A 3 -5.92 -8.58 -6.65
N ALA A 4 -6.80 -8.83 -5.66
CA ALA A 4 -7.98 -9.68 -5.84
C ALA A 4 -9.04 -8.97 -6.70
N ILE A 5 -9.26 -7.67 -6.47
CA ILE A 5 -10.14 -6.84 -7.28
C ILE A 5 -9.67 -6.84 -8.74
N PHE A 6 -8.39 -6.56 -9.00
CA PHE A 6 -7.85 -6.57 -10.37
C PHE A 6 -7.82 -7.96 -11.00
N CYS A 7 -7.72 -9.02 -10.20
CA CYS A 7 -7.84 -10.40 -10.69
C CYS A 7 -9.28 -10.72 -11.12
N TYR A 8 -10.28 -10.30 -10.33
CA TYR A 8 -11.69 -10.40 -10.67
C TYR A 8 -12.02 -9.63 -11.95
N LEU A 9 -11.60 -8.37 -12.06
CA LEU A 9 -11.80 -7.55 -13.28
C LEU A 9 -11.09 -8.10 -14.52
N PHE A 10 -10.04 -8.91 -14.34
CA PHE A 10 -9.28 -9.48 -15.45
C PHE A 10 -9.89 -10.79 -15.99
N ASP A 11 -10.50 -11.60 -15.12
CA ASP A 11 -10.98 -12.94 -15.45
C ASP A 11 -12.17 -13.31 -14.54
N GLU A 12 -13.26 -12.52 -14.64
CA GLU A 12 -14.44 -12.61 -13.79
C GLU A 12 -15.02 -14.03 -13.77
N GLU A 13 -15.26 -14.60 -14.95
CA GLU A 13 -15.88 -15.91 -15.12
C GLU A 13 -15.14 -16.97 -14.29
N ARG A 14 -13.82 -17.08 -14.48
CA ARG A 14 -13.04 -18.09 -13.75
C ARG A 14 -12.87 -17.74 -12.28
N PHE A 15 -12.83 -16.45 -11.91
CA PHE A 15 -12.77 -16.03 -10.52
C PHE A 15 -14.00 -16.51 -9.76
N LEU A 16 -15.19 -16.34 -10.35
CA LEU A 16 -16.46 -16.77 -9.78
C LEU A 16 -16.64 -18.30 -9.80
N GLU A 17 -16.32 -18.97 -10.92
CA GLU A 17 -16.40 -20.44 -11.05
C GLU A 17 -15.58 -21.18 -9.98
N HIS A 18 -14.43 -20.62 -9.62
CA HIS A 18 -13.55 -21.20 -8.60
C HIS A 18 -13.91 -20.79 -7.17
N ASN A 19 -15.07 -20.15 -6.97
CA ASN A 19 -15.55 -19.65 -5.67
C ASN A 19 -14.50 -18.80 -4.93
N ARG A 20 -13.76 -17.96 -5.67
CA ARG A 20 -12.75 -17.08 -5.08
C ARG A 20 -13.42 -15.91 -4.38
N THR A 21 -12.84 -15.49 -3.26
CA THR A 21 -13.22 -14.28 -2.53
C THR A 21 -12.03 -13.35 -2.37
N PHE A 22 -12.27 -12.05 -2.18
CA PHE A 22 -11.18 -11.09 -1.95
C PHE A 22 -10.37 -11.38 -0.68
N SER A 23 -10.99 -12.06 0.30
CA SER A 23 -10.33 -12.50 1.52
C SER A 23 -9.46 -13.75 1.36
N SER A 24 -9.81 -14.64 0.40
CA SER A 24 -9.05 -15.87 0.12
C SER A 24 -7.85 -15.64 -0.79
N GLU A 25 -7.79 -14.51 -1.49
CA GLU A 25 -6.68 -14.08 -2.34
C GLU A 25 -5.49 -13.56 -1.51
N ALA A 26 -4.89 -14.47 -0.74
CA ALA A 26 -3.68 -14.25 0.05
C ALA A 26 -2.42 -14.36 -0.84
N TYR A 27 -1.32 -13.73 -0.42
CA TYR A 27 -0.07 -13.62 -1.20
C TYR A 27 0.42 -14.95 -1.82
N HIS A 28 0.36 -16.05 -1.06
CA HIS A 28 0.81 -17.37 -1.51
C HIS A 28 -0.21 -18.16 -2.35
N ARG A 29 -1.44 -17.66 -2.53
CA ARG A 29 -2.55 -18.36 -3.19
C ARG A 29 -3.27 -17.51 -4.23
N ARG A 30 -2.60 -16.48 -4.74
CA ARG A 30 -3.15 -15.53 -5.71
C ARG A 30 -3.51 -16.23 -7.02
N PHE A 31 -4.77 -16.13 -7.43
CA PHE A 31 -5.31 -16.81 -8.61
C PHE A 31 -4.73 -16.27 -9.92
N CYS A 32 -4.56 -14.95 -10.03
CA CYS A 32 -4.00 -14.30 -11.21
C CYS A 32 -2.49 -14.05 -11.13
N ALA A 33 -1.78 -14.70 -10.20
CA ALA A 33 -0.33 -14.51 -10.04
C ALA A 33 0.41 -14.74 -11.37
N GLY A 34 1.21 -13.76 -11.78
CA GLY A 34 2.00 -13.83 -13.02
C GLY A 34 1.20 -13.80 -14.33
N ARG A 35 -0.12 -13.59 -14.30
CA ARG A 35 -0.95 -13.43 -15.52
C ARG A 35 -1.19 -11.97 -15.88
N ASN A 36 -1.53 -11.15 -14.90
CA ASN A 36 -1.80 -9.72 -15.06
C ASN A 36 -1.03 -8.90 -14.00
N GLU A 37 0.27 -9.21 -13.86
CA GLU A 37 1.16 -8.60 -12.87
C GLU A 37 2.52 -8.36 -13.50
N TYR A 38 3.02 -7.13 -13.40
CA TYR A 38 4.28 -6.70 -14.01
C TYR A 38 5.09 -5.87 -13.02
N ASP A 39 6.41 -5.92 -13.16
CA ASP A 39 7.37 -5.21 -12.29
C ASP A 39 7.80 -3.85 -12.86
N THR A 40 7.48 -3.57 -14.13
CA THR A 40 7.84 -2.34 -14.85
C THR A 40 6.76 -1.97 -15.85
N LEU A 41 6.55 -0.67 -16.06
CA LEU A 41 5.59 -0.14 -17.03
C LEU A 41 5.98 -0.49 -18.47
N THR A 42 7.29 -0.49 -18.77
CA THR A 42 7.80 -0.89 -20.09
C THR A 42 7.42 -2.33 -20.47
N LYS A 43 7.42 -3.27 -19.51
CA LYS A 43 6.97 -4.64 -19.81
C LYS A 43 5.48 -4.69 -20.12
N ILE A 44 4.66 -3.83 -19.50
CA ILE A 44 3.23 -3.71 -19.81
C ILE A 44 3.05 -3.23 -21.25
N GLU A 45 3.72 -2.12 -21.62
CA GLU A 45 3.69 -1.55 -22.98
C GLU A 45 4.09 -2.58 -24.04
N GLN A 46 5.17 -3.33 -23.79
CA GLN A 46 5.67 -4.36 -24.69
C GLN A 46 4.72 -5.56 -24.79
N ASN A 47 4.18 -6.04 -23.67
CA ASN A 47 3.33 -7.22 -23.65
C ASN A 47 1.98 -6.97 -24.32
N PHE A 48 1.36 -5.82 -24.06
CA PHE A 48 0.06 -5.46 -24.62
C PHE A 48 0.16 -4.70 -25.95
N LYS A 49 1.37 -4.27 -26.36
CA LYS A 49 1.61 -3.44 -27.55
C LYS A 49 0.77 -2.15 -27.53
N VAL A 50 0.76 -1.49 -26.37
CA VAL A 50 -0.01 -0.27 -26.11
C VAL A 50 0.90 0.88 -25.71
N ASN A 51 0.39 2.09 -25.88
CA ASN A 51 0.92 3.29 -25.23
C ASN A 51 0.11 3.57 -23.96
N LEU A 52 0.78 3.73 -22.82
CA LEU A 52 0.12 3.98 -21.55
C LEU A 52 -0.47 5.40 -21.42
N THR A 53 -0.23 6.31 -22.39
CA THR A 53 -0.83 7.66 -22.36
C THR A 53 -2.35 7.67 -22.38
N ASP A 54 -2.96 6.65 -22.99
CA ASP A 54 -4.42 6.50 -23.08
C ASP A 54 -4.98 5.66 -21.92
N TRP A 55 -4.12 5.19 -21.02
CA TRP A 55 -4.49 4.33 -19.91
C TRP A 55 -4.72 5.15 -18.66
N LYS A 56 -5.83 4.84 -17.96
CA LYS A 56 -6.06 5.37 -16.62
C LYS A 56 -5.22 4.59 -15.61
N MET A 57 -4.12 5.17 -15.15
CA MET A 57 -3.25 4.56 -14.15
C MET A 57 -3.64 5.02 -12.75
N LEU A 58 -3.87 4.06 -11.86
CA LEU A 58 -4.22 4.31 -10.46
C LEU A 58 -3.07 3.87 -9.56
N ALA A 59 -2.75 4.69 -8.55
CA ALA A 59 -1.81 4.33 -7.51
C ALA A 59 -2.45 4.50 -6.14
N VAL A 60 -2.41 3.43 -5.33
CA VAL A 60 -2.93 3.46 -3.96
C VAL A 60 -1.78 3.74 -3.00
N VAL A 61 -1.90 4.85 -2.28
CA VAL A 61 -0.91 5.30 -1.29
C VAL A 61 -1.54 5.35 0.09
N ARG A 62 -0.72 5.22 1.14
CA ARG A 62 -1.17 5.20 2.53
C ARG A 62 -0.37 6.22 3.33
N ASP A 63 -0.99 6.79 4.35
CA ASP A 63 -0.30 7.67 5.30
C ASP A 63 0.97 6.98 5.82
N PRO A 64 2.16 7.63 5.76
CA PRO A 64 3.41 6.97 6.10
C PRO A 64 3.50 6.51 7.55
N LEU A 65 2.92 7.26 8.50
CA LEU A 65 2.87 6.85 9.91
C LEU A 65 1.99 5.62 10.08
N GLU A 66 0.77 5.62 9.52
CA GLU A 66 -0.12 4.45 9.60
C GLU A 66 0.49 3.22 8.93
N ARG A 67 1.13 3.41 7.78
CA ARG A 67 1.80 2.32 7.06
C ARG A 67 2.92 1.72 7.89
N PHE A 68 3.79 2.54 8.47
CA PHE A 68 4.89 2.08 9.31
C PHE A 68 4.37 1.36 10.56
N VAL A 69 3.44 1.97 11.30
CA VAL A 69 2.89 1.41 12.54
C VAL A 69 2.22 0.07 12.28
N SER A 70 1.40 -0.02 11.23
CA SER A 70 0.73 -1.26 10.83
C SER A 70 1.73 -2.34 10.42
N GLY A 71 2.78 -1.99 9.66
CA GLY A 71 3.84 -2.91 9.30
C GLY A 71 4.62 -3.41 10.52
N PHE A 72 4.96 -2.52 11.45
CA PHE A 72 5.71 -2.86 12.66
C PHE A 72 4.87 -3.73 13.62
N ALA A 73 3.59 -3.42 13.80
CA ALA A 73 2.69 -4.22 14.62
C ALA A 73 2.56 -5.65 14.07
N ASP A 74 2.29 -5.82 12.78
CA ASP A 74 2.10 -7.13 12.15
C ASP A 74 3.43 -7.91 12.08
N LYS A 75 4.46 -7.31 11.50
CA LYS A 75 5.71 -8.04 11.19
C LYS A 75 6.62 -8.14 12.39
N CYS A 76 6.74 -7.10 13.20
CA CYS A 76 7.74 -7.05 14.26
C CYS A 76 7.17 -7.45 15.62
N LEU A 77 5.96 -7.04 15.98
CA LEU A 77 5.41 -7.34 17.30
C LEU A 77 4.65 -8.67 17.35
N ILE A 78 3.93 -9.02 16.27
CA ILE A 78 3.13 -10.26 16.21
C ILE A 78 3.94 -11.43 15.65
N ILE A 79 4.70 -11.24 14.55
CA ILE A 79 5.39 -12.34 13.87
C ILE A 79 6.80 -12.60 14.42
N VAL A 80 7.66 -11.57 14.51
CA VAL A 80 9.12 -11.74 14.79
C VAL A 80 9.51 -11.43 16.25
N ILE A 81 8.63 -10.78 17.03
CA ILE A 81 8.86 -10.32 18.42
C ILE A 81 10.11 -9.42 18.56
N VAL A 82 10.32 -8.51 17.59
CA VAL A 82 11.31 -7.42 17.73
C VAL A 82 10.67 -6.30 18.54
N GLN A 83 11.03 -6.20 19.81
CA GLN A 83 10.38 -5.26 20.74
C GLN A 83 10.96 -3.83 20.70
N ASN A 84 12.20 -3.65 20.25
CA ASN A 84 12.84 -2.33 20.27
C ASN A 84 12.57 -1.56 18.98
N LEU A 85 11.50 -0.76 19.02
CA LEU A 85 11.08 0.14 17.95
C LEU A 85 12.21 1.07 17.46
N LYS A 86 12.94 1.70 18.39
CA LYS A 86 14.04 2.62 18.04
C LYS A 86 15.12 1.92 17.22
N CYS A 87 15.63 0.80 17.71
CA CYS A 87 16.65 0.01 17.04
C CYS A 87 16.16 -0.46 15.65
N PHE A 88 14.90 -0.87 15.55
CA PHE A 88 14.32 -1.25 14.27
C PHE A 88 14.30 -0.08 13.28
N MET A 89 13.77 1.08 13.67
CA MET A 89 13.72 2.28 12.82
C MET A 89 15.11 2.72 12.37
N GLU A 90 16.09 2.76 13.29
CA GLU A 90 17.47 3.15 12.98
C GLU A 90 18.10 2.18 11.95
N ARG A 91 17.87 0.87 12.10
CA ARG A 91 18.35 -0.14 11.15
C ARG A 91 17.68 -0.02 9.79
N GLN A 92 16.37 0.22 9.75
CA GLN A 92 15.64 0.41 8.49
C GLN A 92 16.12 1.67 7.78
N TYR A 93 16.27 2.79 8.48
CA TYR A 93 16.79 4.03 7.90
C TYR A 93 18.22 3.87 7.36
N ALA A 94 19.12 3.24 8.13
CA ALA A 94 20.48 2.95 7.66
C ALA A 94 20.47 2.08 6.39
N ARG A 95 19.56 1.10 6.31
CA ARG A 95 19.38 0.26 5.13
C ARG A 95 18.82 1.03 3.94
N MET A 96 17.86 1.92 4.14
CA MET A 96 17.34 2.82 3.10
C MET A 96 18.47 3.66 2.50
N MET A 97 19.29 4.30 3.34
CA MET A 97 20.43 5.10 2.87
C MET A 97 21.42 4.25 2.06
N LYS A 98 21.71 3.03 2.52
CA LYS A 98 22.57 2.09 1.79
C LYS A 98 21.97 1.68 0.43
N LYS A 99 20.67 1.37 0.37
CA LYS A 99 19.99 1.03 -0.89
C LYS A 99 19.98 2.21 -1.85
N ALA A 100 19.75 3.42 -1.36
CA ALA A 100 19.77 4.64 -2.17
C ALA A 100 21.17 4.91 -2.77
N SER A 101 22.24 4.69 -1.99
CA SER A 101 23.62 4.81 -2.49
C SER A 101 24.10 3.62 -3.33
N THR A 102 23.44 2.47 -3.21
CA THR A 102 23.84 1.23 -3.88
C THR A 102 22.60 0.52 -4.43
N PRO A 103 22.08 0.97 -5.59
CA PRO A 103 20.84 0.43 -6.16
C PRO A 103 20.87 -1.08 -6.42
N SER A 104 22.06 -1.64 -6.68
CA SER A 104 22.29 -3.08 -6.88
C SER A 104 22.13 -3.94 -5.62
N LEU A 105 21.99 -3.34 -4.43
CA LEU A 105 21.76 -4.07 -3.19
C LEU A 105 20.47 -4.91 -3.31
N PRO A 106 20.49 -6.23 -3.10
CA PRO A 106 19.28 -7.05 -3.22
C PRO A 106 18.20 -6.58 -2.24
N ALA A 107 16.96 -6.52 -2.75
CA ALA A 107 15.78 -6.27 -1.92
C ALA A 107 15.58 -7.44 -0.95
N ASN A 108 15.08 -7.14 0.24
CA ASN A 108 14.67 -8.15 1.21
C ASN A 108 13.21 -7.94 1.64
N PHE A 109 12.72 -8.86 2.47
CA PHE A 109 11.36 -8.82 2.97
C PHE A 109 11.01 -7.49 3.68
N ASP A 110 11.91 -6.94 4.49
CA ASP A 110 11.65 -5.69 5.22
C ASP A 110 11.52 -4.49 4.26
N ASP A 111 12.32 -4.45 3.19
CA ASP A 111 12.25 -3.39 2.17
C ASP A 111 10.84 -3.31 1.57
N ASP A 112 10.19 -4.46 1.36
CA ASP A 112 8.83 -4.51 0.83
C ASP A 112 7.77 -3.91 1.75
N HIS A 113 8.00 -3.98 3.06
CA HIS A 113 7.04 -3.53 4.05
C HIS A 113 7.31 -2.10 4.53
N PHE A 114 8.58 -1.71 4.60
CA PHE A 114 9.01 -0.48 5.27
C PHE A 114 9.63 0.55 4.34
N PHE A 115 10.04 0.25 3.11
CA PHE A 115 10.60 1.32 2.24
C PHE A 115 9.54 2.27 1.73
N PRO A 116 9.89 3.54 1.45
CA PRO A 116 8.93 4.55 0.99
C PRO A 116 8.15 4.08 -0.24
N GLN A 117 6.87 4.44 -0.31
CA GLN A 117 6.03 4.08 -1.45
C GLN A 117 6.48 4.82 -2.72
N ASN A 118 7.05 6.04 -2.57
CA ASN A 118 7.56 6.83 -3.68
C ASN A 118 8.75 6.18 -4.41
N TRP A 119 9.35 5.12 -3.86
CA TRP A 119 10.42 4.35 -4.50
C TRP A 119 9.91 3.26 -5.45
N ARG A 120 8.59 3.10 -5.56
CA ARG A 120 7.92 2.09 -6.38
C ARG A 120 7.22 2.75 -7.58
N CYS A 121 6.68 1.91 -8.46
CA CYS A 121 5.79 2.31 -9.56
C CYS A 121 6.40 3.34 -10.54
N GLU A 122 7.74 3.45 -10.59
CA GLU A 122 8.46 4.41 -11.45
C GLU A 122 8.05 5.88 -11.21
N PHE A 123 7.61 6.20 -9.98
CA PHE A 123 7.11 7.54 -9.64
C PHE A 123 8.15 8.64 -9.83
N ASN A 124 9.45 8.33 -9.74
CA ASN A 124 10.53 9.28 -10.02
C ASN A 124 10.42 9.92 -11.42
N THR A 125 9.82 9.22 -12.39
CA THR A 125 9.65 9.71 -13.77
C THR A 125 8.19 9.80 -14.20
N ARG A 126 7.28 9.03 -13.57
CA ARG A 126 5.91 8.82 -14.05
C ARG A 126 4.82 9.22 -13.06
N LEU A 127 5.16 9.82 -11.91
CA LEU A 127 4.18 10.14 -10.84
C LEU A 127 2.94 10.89 -11.35
N ARG A 128 3.12 11.83 -12.29
CA ARG A 128 2.02 12.66 -12.82
C ARG A 128 1.04 11.89 -13.69
N ASP A 129 1.40 10.70 -14.14
CA ASP A 129 0.55 9.88 -14.99
C ASP A 129 -0.43 9.04 -14.14
N PHE A 130 -0.25 9.01 -12.82
CA PHE A 130 -1.11 8.28 -11.90
C PHE A 130 -2.13 9.19 -11.24
N GLU A 131 -3.37 8.72 -11.18
CA GLU A 131 -4.35 9.20 -10.19
C GLU A 131 -4.03 8.55 -8.84
N ILE A 132 -3.75 9.39 -7.85
CA ILE A 132 -3.38 8.96 -6.50
C ILE A 132 -4.65 8.78 -5.67
N ILE A 133 -4.93 7.54 -5.25
CA ILE A 133 -6.03 7.20 -4.35
C ILE A 133 -5.45 6.96 -2.96
N ARG A 134 -5.96 7.68 -1.95
CA ARG A 134 -5.45 7.57 -0.58
C ARG A 134 -6.22 6.52 0.20
N PHE A 135 -5.50 5.51 0.68
CA PHE A 135 -6.05 4.50 1.58
C PHE A 135 -6.01 5.00 3.03
N ASP A 136 -7.17 5.45 3.53
CA ASP A 136 -7.38 5.75 4.95
C ASP A 136 -7.79 4.45 5.67
N THR A 137 -6.93 3.99 6.58
CA THR A 137 -7.21 2.79 7.39
C THR A 137 -8.38 3.03 8.35
N GLU A 138 -8.58 4.27 8.79
CA GLU A 138 -9.68 4.66 9.67
C GLU A 138 -11.01 4.76 8.93
N ARG A 139 -10.98 5.25 7.68
CA ARG A 139 -12.18 5.46 6.84
C ARG A 139 -12.05 4.78 5.48
N THR A 140 -12.15 3.45 5.47
CA THR A 140 -12.06 2.63 4.26
C THR A 140 -13.17 2.91 3.24
N ALA A 141 -14.31 3.45 3.68
CA ALA A 141 -15.44 3.80 2.81
C ALA A 141 -15.09 4.88 1.77
N GLY A 142 -14.29 5.88 2.16
CA GLY A 142 -13.85 6.93 1.24
C GLY A 142 -12.95 6.37 0.14
N PHE A 143 -11.99 5.54 0.54
CA PHE A 143 -11.12 4.81 -0.39
C PHE A 143 -11.91 3.96 -1.40
N LEU A 144 -12.89 3.17 -0.93
CA LEU A 144 -13.70 2.34 -1.81
C LEU A 144 -14.54 3.18 -2.78
N THR A 145 -15.03 4.33 -2.32
CA THR A 145 -15.80 5.28 -3.14
C THR A 145 -14.95 5.84 -4.27
N GLU A 146 -13.74 6.33 -3.96
CA GLU A 146 -12.78 6.84 -4.97
C GLU A 146 -12.39 5.74 -5.98
N LEU A 147 -12.09 4.54 -5.48
CA LEU A 147 -11.71 3.41 -6.33
C LEU A 147 -12.83 3.00 -7.29
N VAL A 148 -14.07 2.88 -6.80
CA VAL A 148 -15.24 2.56 -7.63
C VAL A 148 -15.52 3.67 -8.64
N ALA A 149 -15.38 4.94 -8.26
CA ALA A 149 -15.56 6.06 -9.17
C ALA A 149 -14.57 5.96 -10.34
N ALA A 150 -13.29 5.67 -10.04
CA ALA A 150 -12.28 5.46 -11.06
C ALA A 150 -12.60 4.30 -12.01
N PHE A 151 -13.12 3.18 -11.49
CA PHE A 151 -13.55 2.04 -12.31
C PHE A 151 -14.77 2.36 -13.17
N ASN A 152 -15.74 3.10 -12.64
CA ASN A 152 -16.92 3.52 -13.39
C ASN A 152 -16.56 4.47 -14.55
N GLU A 153 -15.61 5.38 -14.33
CA GLU A 153 -15.07 6.23 -15.40
C GLU A 153 -14.43 5.41 -16.52
N SER A 154 -13.74 4.33 -16.16
CA SER A 154 -13.16 3.34 -17.08
C SER A 154 -14.18 2.34 -17.64
N LYS A 155 -15.49 2.57 -17.45
CA LYS A 155 -16.59 1.77 -18.01
C LYS A 155 -16.68 0.33 -17.51
N VAL A 156 -16.21 0.06 -16.29
CA VAL A 156 -16.47 -1.23 -15.63
C VAL A 156 -17.99 -1.40 -15.43
N PRO A 157 -18.58 -2.55 -15.81
CA PRO A 157 -20.01 -2.84 -15.66
C PRO A 157 -20.55 -2.67 -14.24
N SER A 158 -21.82 -2.25 -14.12
CA SER A 158 -22.42 -1.92 -12.83
C SER A 158 -22.59 -3.09 -11.87
N ASP A 159 -22.78 -4.29 -12.42
CA ASP A 159 -22.83 -5.56 -11.70
C ASP A 159 -21.46 -5.93 -11.11
N GLU A 160 -20.37 -5.80 -11.90
CA GLU A 160 -19.00 -5.98 -11.39
C GLU A 160 -18.68 -4.98 -10.27
N LEU A 161 -19.06 -3.71 -10.43
CA LEU A 161 -18.88 -2.70 -9.39
C LEU A 161 -19.69 -3.02 -8.12
N SER A 162 -20.87 -3.60 -8.27
CA SER A 162 -21.71 -4.00 -7.14
C SER A 162 -21.11 -5.18 -6.40
N PHE A 163 -20.57 -6.16 -7.13
CA PHE A 163 -19.83 -7.29 -6.55
C PHE A 163 -18.60 -6.82 -5.78
N ILE A 164 -17.81 -5.89 -6.34
CA ILE A 164 -16.63 -5.34 -5.67
C ILE A 164 -17.01 -4.67 -4.34
N LYS A 165 -18.05 -3.84 -4.33
CA LYS A 165 -18.50 -3.16 -3.11
C LYS A 165 -18.90 -4.15 -2.02
N ALA A 166 -19.76 -5.11 -2.36
CA ALA A 166 -20.22 -6.12 -1.41
C ALA A 166 -19.06 -6.96 -0.86
N SER A 167 -18.13 -7.37 -1.73
CA SER A 167 -17.00 -8.22 -1.36
C SER A 167 -15.95 -7.53 -0.48
N VAL A 168 -15.78 -6.21 -0.61
CA VAL A 168 -14.87 -5.43 0.26
C VAL A 168 -15.46 -5.27 1.66
N ASP A 169 -16.79 -5.13 1.77
CA ASP A 169 -17.48 -4.95 3.05
C ASP A 169 -17.58 -6.26 3.87
N GLU A 170 -17.54 -7.42 3.22
CA GLU A 170 -17.82 -8.71 3.87
C GLU A 170 -16.77 -9.15 4.91
N LYS A 171 -15.46 -8.89 4.74
CA LYS A 171 -14.42 -9.39 5.67
C LYS A 171 -13.16 -8.51 5.74
N ARG A 172 -12.74 -8.15 6.97
CA ARG A 172 -11.41 -7.59 7.25
C ARG A 172 -10.32 -8.60 6.85
N THR A 173 -9.23 -8.12 6.26
CA THR A 173 -8.10 -8.98 5.88
C THR A 173 -7.44 -9.60 7.13
N PRO A 174 -6.93 -10.84 7.06
CA PRO A 174 -6.31 -11.54 8.20
C PRO A 174 -5.14 -10.80 8.88
N HIS A 175 -4.46 -9.89 8.16
CA HIS A 175 -3.32 -9.11 8.64
C HIS A 175 -3.70 -7.71 9.16
N SER A 176 -4.99 -7.43 9.33
CA SER A 176 -5.43 -6.15 9.87
C SER A 176 -5.06 -6.06 11.35
N THR A 177 -4.01 -5.30 11.66
CA THR A 177 -3.64 -4.94 13.04
C THR A 177 -4.34 -3.68 13.53
N LYS A 178 -5.23 -3.09 12.71
CA LYS A 178 -6.08 -1.98 13.11
C LYS A 178 -6.86 -2.41 14.36
N ASP A 179 -6.79 -1.60 15.42
CA ASP A 179 -7.38 -1.84 16.75
C ASP A 179 -6.57 -2.77 17.68
N SER A 180 -5.39 -3.26 17.27
CA SER A 180 -4.53 -4.06 18.16
C SER A 180 -3.81 -3.18 19.20
N LYS A 181 -3.47 -3.78 20.35
CA LYS A 181 -2.70 -3.10 21.39
C LYS A 181 -1.31 -2.72 20.87
N GLU A 182 -0.70 -3.62 20.10
CA GLU A 182 0.61 -3.46 19.46
C GLU A 182 0.63 -2.26 18.53
N HIS A 183 -0.42 -2.08 17.71
CA HIS A 183 -0.58 -0.92 16.84
C HIS A 183 -0.64 0.39 17.63
N THR A 184 -1.49 0.44 18.66
CA THR A 184 -1.68 1.64 19.49
C THR A 184 -0.39 2.00 20.22
N LEU A 185 0.29 1.01 20.80
CA LEU A 185 1.56 1.19 21.51
C LEU A 185 2.67 1.70 20.58
N ALA A 186 2.84 1.09 19.40
CA ALA A 186 3.85 1.52 18.44
C ALA A 186 3.59 2.97 17.97
N ARG A 187 2.34 3.31 17.65
CA ARG A 187 1.96 4.68 17.31
C ARG A 187 2.30 5.67 18.42
N GLN A 188 1.91 5.35 19.65
CA GLN A 188 2.14 6.23 20.79
C GLN A 188 3.63 6.42 21.06
N GLN A 189 4.45 5.37 20.93
CA GLN A 189 5.90 5.48 21.11
C GLN A 189 6.54 6.41 20.08
N ILE A 190 6.13 6.35 18.82
CA ILE A 190 6.65 7.25 17.78
C ILE A 190 6.22 8.69 18.04
N LEU A 191 4.93 8.93 18.29
CA LEU A 191 4.38 10.28 18.44
C LEU A 191 4.81 10.98 19.73
N SER A 192 5.14 10.24 20.79
CA SER A 192 5.59 10.81 22.08
C SER A 192 7.10 10.98 22.18
N ASN A 193 7.87 10.58 21.16
CA ASN A 193 9.33 10.67 21.15
C ASN A 193 9.81 11.46 19.92
N GLU A 194 10.32 12.67 20.16
CA GLU A 194 10.79 13.58 19.09
C GLU A 194 11.85 12.94 18.18
N GLN A 195 12.77 12.14 18.73
CA GLN A 195 13.80 11.46 17.92
C GLN A 195 13.20 10.42 16.97
N LEU A 196 12.20 9.66 17.43
CA LEU A 196 11.53 8.65 16.60
C LEU A 196 10.64 9.31 15.55
N LEU A 197 9.99 10.41 15.92
CA LEU A 197 9.17 11.20 14.99
C LEU A 197 10.02 11.82 13.87
N ASP A 198 11.15 12.45 14.21
CA ASP A 198 12.11 12.98 13.24
C ASP A 198 12.66 11.88 12.33
N LEU A 199 12.99 10.71 12.88
CA LEU A 199 13.45 9.57 12.09
C LEU A 199 12.38 9.06 11.12
N LEU A 200 11.12 8.95 11.56
CA LEU A 200 10.00 8.60 10.68
C LEU A 200 9.85 9.60 9.53
N ILE A 201 9.90 10.90 9.83
CA ILE A 201 9.81 11.96 8.83
C ILE A 201 10.97 11.84 7.84
N LYS A 202 12.21 11.60 8.30
CA LYS A 202 13.37 11.37 7.41
C LYS A 202 13.19 10.16 6.52
N MET A 203 12.67 9.06 7.06
CA MET A 203 12.41 7.84 6.29
C MET A 203 11.41 8.09 5.16
N TYR A 204 10.36 8.88 5.40
CA TYR A 204 9.21 9.02 4.49
C TYR A 204 8.96 10.44 3.97
N PHE A 205 9.94 11.33 4.04
CA PHE A 205 9.76 12.75 3.72
C PHE A 205 9.09 12.97 2.36
N TYR A 206 9.56 12.25 1.33
CA TYR A 206 8.99 12.34 -0.01
C TYR A 206 7.60 11.73 -0.12
N ASP A 207 7.26 10.70 0.65
CA ASP A 207 5.88 10.19 0.67
C ASP A 207 4.93 11.25 1.24
N PHE A 208 5.32 11.95 2.32
CA PHE A 208 4.53 13.05 2.88
C PHE A 208 4.30 14.16 1.86
N VAL A 209 5.39 14.62 1.22
CA VAL A 209 5.34 15.75 0.28
C VAL A 209 4.64 15.39 -1.03
N LEU A 210 5.03 14.30 -1.68
CA LEU A 210 4.55 13.94 -3.02
C LEU A 210 3.08 13.51 -2.99
N PHE A 211 2.65 12.83 -1.93
CA PHE A 211 1.27 12.36 -1.80
C PHE A 211 0.38 13.29 -0.97
N GLY A 212 0.93 14.40 -0.45
CA GLY A 212 0.20 15.43 0.28
C GLY A 212 -0.37 14.95 1.62
N PHE A 213 0.37 14.11 2.34
CA PHE A 213 0.01 13.73 3.71
C PHE A 213 0.53 14.76 4.71
N PRO A 214 -0.21 15.03 5.80
CA PRO A 214 0.26 15.95 6.83
C PRO A 214 1.46 15.36 7.58
N PHE A 215 2.41 16.21 7.96
CA PHE A 215 3.50 15.78 8.83
C PHE A 215 2.96 15.49 10.23
N PRO A 216 3.26 14.31 10.81
CA PRO A 216 2.82 13.99 12.17
C PRO A 216 3.48 14.93 13.17
N GLY A 217 2.71 15.42 14.15
CA GLY A 217 3.19 16.37 15.17
C GLY A 217 3.18 17.85 14.74
N PHE A 218 3.03 18.15 13.46
CA PHE A 218 2.82 19.51 12.96
C PHE A 218 1.35 19.70 12.56
N GLY A 219 0.63 20.58 13.27
CA GLY A 219 -0.74 20.97 12.88
C GLY A 219 -1.90 20.18 13.51
N LYS A 220 -1.68 19.44 14.60
CA LYS A 220 -2.81 19.14 15.51
C LYS A 220 -3.01 20.35 16.42
N THR A 221 -3.91 21.24 16.00
CA THR A 221 -4.60 22.11 16.95
C THR A 221 -5.17 21.21 18.05
N ILE A 222 -4.87 21.57 19.29
CA ILE A 222 -5.56 21.05 20.46
C ILE A 222 -7.02 21.49 20.27
N GLU A 223 -7.90 20.55 19.94
CA GLU A 223 -9.34 20.68 20.25
C GLU A 223 -9.58 20.05 21.62
#